data_AF-A0AAV2Z4H8-F1
#
_entry.id   AF-A0AAV2Z4H8-F1
#
_cell.length_a   1.000
_cell.length_b   1.000
_cell.length_c   1.000
_cell.angle_alpha   90.00
_cell.angle_beta   90.00
_cell.angle_gamma   90.00
#
_symmetry.space_group_name_H-M   'P 1'
#
loop_
_entity.id
_entity.type
_entity.pdbx_description
1 polymer ?
#
loop_
_entity_poly.entity_id
_entity_poly.type
_entity_poly.pdbx_seq_one_letter_code
_entity_poly.pdbx_strand_id
1 'polypeptide(L)'
;MMYPHRGKLADHWAQTAQGAVPAGTFGQYMLRNRFQHVCQNLLFSDNLDDRAKTDRAWKVRPVVDTLQKTFRAMLPSRSRYNPTRVYMRDKPHKWGAKRFMTCCAV
;
A
#
# COMPACT_ATOMS: atom_id res chain seq x y z
N MET A 1 8.08 4.95 -8.45
CA MET A 1 7.39 5.82 -7.46
C MET A 1 6.06 6.25 -8.09
N MET A 2 4.91 5.82 -7.55
CA MET A 2 3.60 6.24 -8.07
C MET A 2 3.41 7.72 -7.75
N TYR A 3 3.33 8.56 -8.77
CA TYR A 3 3.19 10.01 -8.59
C TYR A 3 1.75 10.33 -8.14
N PRO A 4 1.51 10.74 -6.89
CA PRO A 4 0.14 10.78 -6.34
C PRO A 4 -0.69 11.96 -6.85
N HIS A 5 -0.10 12.88 -7.61
CA HIS A 5 -0.64 14.23 -7.66
C HIS A 5 -1.57 14.57 -8.81
N ARG A 6 -1.64 13.84 -9.95
CA ARG A 6 -2.53 14.28 -11.06
C ARG A 6 -3.17 13.21 -11.97
N GLY A 7 -2.94 11.91 -11.76
CA GLY A 7 -3.46 10.85 -12.64
C GLY A 7 -4.18 9.72 -11.90
N LYS A 8 -5.15 9.09 -12.55
CA LYS A 8 -5.72 7.81 -12.12
C LYS A 8 -4.69 6.71 -12.37
N LEU A 9 -4.76 5.63 -11.58
CA LEU A 9 -3.91 4.45 -11.78
C LEU A 9 -3.96 3.93 -13.23
N ALA A 10 -5.12 4.01 -13.88
CA ALA A 10 -5.30 3.57 -15.27
C ALA A 10 -4.43 4.34 -16.28
N ASP A 11 -4.05 5.58 -15.97
CA ASP A 11 -3.30 6.46 -16.88
C ASP A 11 -1.88 5.93 -17.13
N HIS A 12 -1.36 5.07 -16.24
CA HIS A 12 -0.10 4.37 -16.45
C HIS A 12 -0.13 3.36 -17.62
N TRP A 13 -1.31 3.04 -18.16
CA TRP A 13 -1.49 2.23 -19.37
C TRP A 13 -1.95 3.05 -20.59
N ALA A 14 -2.01 4.39 -20.48
CA ALA A 14 -2.35 5.23 -21.61
C ALA A 14 -1.31 5.08 -22.72
N GLN A 15 -1.76 4.84 -23.95
CA GLN A 15 -0.87 4.68 -25.12
C GLN A 15 -0.43 6.03 -25.70
N THR A 16 -1.11 7.12 -25.33
CA THR A 16 -0.86 8.46 -25.84
C THR A 16 -0.43 9.40 -24.72
N ALA A 17 0.40 10.38 -25.06
CA ALA A 17 0.73 11.48 -24.17
C ALA A 17 -0.45 12.46 -24.09
N GLN A 18 -0.64 13.10 -22.93
CA GLN A 18 -1.65 14.13 -22.73
C GLN A 18 -0.98 15.45 -22.29
N GLY A 19 -0.82 16.38 -23.23
CA GLY A 19 -0.10 17.63 -23.00
C GLY A 19 1.35 17.37 -22.58
N ALA A 20 1.76 17.89 -21.42
CA ALA A 20 3.09 17.66 -20.84
C ALA A 20 3.23 16.32 -20.10
N VAL A 21 2.17 15.49 -20.03
CA VAL A 21 2.21 14.17 -19.39
C VAL A 21 2.57 13.12 -20.45
N PRO A 22 3.68 12.39 -20.30
CA PRO A 22 4.08 11.35 -21.25
C PRO A 22 3.11 10.16 -21.21
N ALA A 23 3.12 9.36 -22.28
CA ALA A 23 2.37 8.11 -22.32
C ALA A 23 2.79 7.15 -21.18
N GLY A 24 1.86 6.28 -20.79
CA GLY A 24 2.07 5.30 -19.74
C GLY A 24 3.03 4.19 -20.17
N THR A 25 3.89 3.76 -19.24
CA THR A 25 4.90 2.72 -19.50
C THR A 25 4.49 1.33 -19.02
N PHE A 26 3.43 1.20 -18.20
CA PHE A 26 3.11 -0.07 -17.55
C PHE A 26 2.65 -1.14 -18.55
N GLY A 27 2.03 -0.73 -19.66
CA GLY A 27 1.61 -1.62 -20.73
C GLY A 27 2.75 -2.43 -21.38
N GLN A 28 4.00 -1.95 -21.26
CA GLN A 28 5.17 -2.67 -21.76
C GLN A 28 5.50 -3.93 -20.93
N TYR A 29 5.09 -3.96 -19.66
CA TYR A 29 5.41 -5.06 -18.74
C TYR A 29 4.19 -5.93 -18.42
N MET A 30 3.01 -5.33 -18.29
CA MET A 30 1.80 -6.06 -17.91
C MET A 30 0.55 -5.35 -18.41
N LEU A 31 -0.40 -6.10 -18.97
CA LEU A 31 -1.72 -5.58 -19.31
C LEU A 31 -2.47 -5.09 -18.06
N ARG A 32 -3.23 -4.00 -18.19
CA ARG A 32 -4.01 -3.40 -17.10
C ARG A 32 -4.91 -4.41 -16.40
N ASN A 33 -5.65 -5.21 -17.17
CA ASN A 33 -6.59 -6.20 -16.60
C ASN A 33 -5.85 -7.29 -15.83
N ARG A 34 -4.69 -7.74 -16.33
CA ARG A 34 -3.84 -8.70 -15.63
C ARG A 34 -3.31 -8.11 -14.32
N PHE A 35 -2.85 -6.87 -14.33
CA PHE A 35 -2.41 -6.18 -13.12
C PHE A 35 -3.54 -6.08 -12.08
N GLN A 36 -4.73 -5.65 -12.49
CA GLN A 36 -5.89 -5.57 -11.60
C GLN A 36 -6.24 -6.94 -11.00
N HIS A 37 -6.24 -7.99 -11.82
CA HIS A 37 -6.50 -9.35 -11.38
C HIS A 37 -5.45 -9.83 -10.36
N VAL A 38 -4.17 -9.59 -10.63
CA VAL A 38 -3.08 -9.92 -9.70
C VAL A 38 -3.27 -9.15 -8.38
N CYS A 39 -3.46 -7.84 -8.43
CA CYS A 39 -3.66 -7.00 -7.25
C CYS A 39 -4.83 -7.42 -6.37
N GLN A 40 -5.93 -7.91 -6.97
CA GLN A 40 -7.09 -8.41 -6.23
C GLN A 40 -6.82 -9.74 -5.52
N ASN A 41 -5.86 -10.54 -6.01
CA ASN A 41 -5.57 -11.88 -5.52
C ASN A 41 -4.23 -11.98 -4.75
N LEU A 42 -3.60 -10.84 -4.42
CA LEU A 42 -2.38 -10.81 -3.61
C LEU A 42 -2.70 -11.18 -2.16
N LEU A 43 -2.18 -12.33 -1.73
CA LEU A 43 -2.29 -12.85 -0.36
C LEU A 43 -0.88 -12.96 0.25
N PHE A 44 -0.73 -12.49 1.48
CA PHE A 44 0.56 -12.56 2.21
C PHE A 44 0.52 -13.52 3.40
N SER A 45 -0.62 -14.11 3.70
CA SER A 45 -0.83 -15.00 4.84
C SER A 45 -1.98 -15.96 4.56
N ASP A 46 -1.93 -17.15 5.16
CA ASP A 46 -2.98 -18.15 5.04
C ASP A 46 -4.21 -17.75 5.86
N ASN A 47 -5.41 -17.83 5.26
CA ASN A 47 -6.67 -17.57 5.96
C ASN A 47 -6.98 -18.61 7.06
N LEU A 48 -6.34 -19.77 7.02
CA LEU A 48 -6.47 -20.81 8.04
C LEU A 48 -5.45 -20.68 9.18
N ASP A 49 -4.56 -19.69 9.13
CA ASP A 49 -3.58 -19.45 10.20
C ASP A 49 -4.32 -19.13 11.51
N ASP A 50 -3.93 -19.80 12.59
CA ASP A 50 -4.51 -19.57 13.93
C ASP A 50 -4.38 -18.11 14.39
N ARG A 51 -3.36 -17.39 13.90
CA ARG A 51 -3.19 -15.94 14.14
C ARG A 51 -4.39 -15.13 13.64
N ALA A 52 -5.18 -15.65 12.71
CA ALA A 52 -6.41 -15.01 12.25
C ALA A 52 -7.42 -14.75 13.39
N LYS A 53 -7.37 -15.57 14.45
CA LYS A 53 -8.26 -15.47 15.62
C LYS A 53 -7.83 -14.37 16.59
N THR A 54 -6.54 -14.04 16.65
CA THR A 54 -5.95 -13.23 17.74
C THR A 54 -5.33 -11.92 17.24
N ASP A 55 -4.68 -11.93 16.08
CA ASP A 55 -3.95 -10.78 15.55
C ASP A 55 -4.77 -10.03 14.50
N ARG A 56 -5.20 -8.80 14.81
CA ARG A 56 -5.99 -7.96 13.89
C ARG A 56 -5.25 -7.59 12.58
N ALA A 57 -3.93 -7.70 12.54
CA ALA A 57 -3.12 -7.41 11.35
C ALA A 57 -2.53 -8.68 10.71
N TRP A 58 -3.02 -9.87 11.06
CA TRP A 58 -2.48 -11.16 10.64
C TRP A 58 -2.22 -11.24 9.12
N LYS A 59 -3.15 -10.72 8.30
CA LYS A 59 -3.10 -10.74 6.83
C LYS A 59 -1.86 -10.11 6.20
N VAL A 60 -1.26 -9.15 6.91
CA VAL A 60 -0.08 -8.42 6.43
C VAL A 60 1.10 -8.59 7.36
N ARG A 61 0.96 -9.40 8.42
CA ARG A 61 1.95 -9.55 9.48
C ARG A 61 3.33 -9.93 8.94
N PRO A 62 3.48 -10.90 8.01
CA PRO A 62 4.80 -11.25 7.47
C PRO A 62 5.49 -10.08 6.75
N VAL A 63 4.73 -9.27 6.02
CA VAL A 63 5.23 -8.06 5.35
C VAL A 63 5.63 -7.02 6.38
N VAL A 64 4.80 -6.81 7.40
CA VAL A 64 5.08 -5.84 8.48
C VAL A 64 6.32 -6.22 9.26
N ASP A 65 6.47 -7.49 9.63
CA ASP A 65 7.62 -7.97 10.40
C ASP A 65 8.91 -7.85 9.58
N THR A 66 8.86 -8.21 8.29
CA THR A 66 9.98 -8.04 7.36
C THR A 66 10.35 -6.56 7.23
N LEU A 67 9.35 -5.69 7.03
CA LEU A 67 9.57 -4.26 6.94
C LEU A 67 10.13 -3.72 8.25
N GLN A 68 9.63 -4.10 9.42
CA GLN A 68 10.15 -3.61 10.70
C GLN A 68 11.60 -4.06 10.96
N LYS A 69 11.94 -5.28 10.55
CA LYS A 69 13.32 -5.79 10.64
C LYS A 69 14.28 -5.03 9.72
N THR A 70 13.82 -4.60 8.55
CA THR A 70 14.65 -4.00 7.50
C THR A 70 14.63 -2.47 7.48
N PHE A 71 13.50 -1.86 7.81
CA PHE A 71 13.22 -0.44 7.66
C PHE A 71 12.34 0.08 8.81
N ARG A 72 12.66 1.29 9.31
CA ARG A 72 11.85 1.96 10.33
C ARG A 72 10.89 2.95 9.65
N ALA A 73 9.70 2.52 9.23
CA ALA A 73 8.74 3.39 8.49
C ALA A 73 7.25 3.21 8.87
N MET A 74 6.45 4.27 8.62
CA MET A 74 4.99 4.32 8.80
C MET A 74 4.25 3.89 7.52
N LEU A 75 3.13 3.16 7.65
CA LEU A 75 2.24 2.83 6.53
C LEU A 75 0.92 3.63 6.60
N PRO A 76 0.68 4.61 5.71
CA PRO A 76 -0.61 5.30 5.63
C PRO A 76 -1.70 4.36 5.08
N SER A 77 -2.92 4.43 5.65
CA SER A 77 -4.04 3.61 5.18
C SER A 77 -5.38 4.27 5.48
N ARG A 78 -6.17 4.55 4.44
CA ARG A 78 -7.52 5.15 4.57
C ARG A 78 -8.65 4.10 4.57
N SER A 79 -8.33 2.83 4.33
CA SER A 79 -9.34 1.77 4.19
C SER A 79 -10.16 1.60 5.46
N ARG A 80 -11.49 1.53 5.32
CA ARG A 80 -12.41 1.26 6.44
C ARG A 80 -12.27 -0.17 6.95
N TYR A 81 -11.82 -1.08 6.07
CA TYR A 81 -11.58 -2.49 6.39
C TYR A 81 -10.29 -2.72 7.17
N ASN A 82 -9.51 -1.67 7.45
CA ASN A 82 -8.34 -1.79 8.32
C ASN A 82 -8.77 -1.67 9.80
N PRO A 83 -8.73 -2.75 10.58
CA PRO A 83 -9.15 -2.72 11.98
C PRO A 83 -8.21 -1.88 12.87
N THR A 84 -6.97 -1.64 12.45
CA THR A 84 -5.96 -0.86 13.19
C THR A 84 -6.00 0.64 12.87
N ARG A 85 -7.01 1.10 12.13
CA ARG A 85 -7.13 2.49 11.69
C ARG A 85 -7.45 3.42 12.85
N VAL A 86 -6.66 4.49 12.98
CA VAL A 86 -6.79 5.56 13.97
C VAL A 86 -6.79 6.91 13.26
N TYR A 87 -7.55 7.86 13.81
CA TYR A 87 -7.51 9.27 13.38
C TYR A 87 -6.38 10.01 14.09
N MET A 88 -5.55 10.73 13.34
CA MET A 88 -4.42 11.53 13.82
C MET A 88 -4.54 12.95 13.28
N ARG A 89 -5.06 13.88 14.09
CA ARG A 89 -5.37 15.27 13.69
C ARG A 89 -4.14 16.00 13.12
N ASP A 90 -2.98 15.80 13.72
CA ASP A 90 -1.76 16.57 13.47
C ASP A 90 -0.89 15.99 12.34
N LYS A 91 -1.34 14.93 11.65
CA LYS A 91 -0.61 14.30 10.55
C LYS A 91 -1.15 14.75 9.19
N PRO A 92 -0.28 14.92 8.16
CA PRO A 92 -0.72 15.23 6.79
C PRO A 92 -1.75 14.24 6.24
N HIS A 93 -1.60 12.95 6.58
CA HIS A 93 -2.59 11.91 6.34
C HIS A 93 -3.29 11.54 7.65
N LYS A 94 -4.51 12.07 7.84
CA LYS A 94 -5.23 11.99 9.12
C LYS A 94 -5.79 10.61 9.48
N TRP A 95 -5.86 9.67 8.54
CA TRP A 95 -6.39 8.32 8.76
C TRP A 95 -5.33 7.29 8.37
N GLY A 96 -4.97 6.41 9.30
CA GLY A 96 -3.90 5.43 9.11
C GLY A 96 -3.76 4.45 10.26
N ALA A 97 -2.87 3.47 10.11
CA ALA A 97 -2.44 2.64 11.23
C ALA A 97 -1.35 3.40 12.02
N LYS A 98 -1.61 3.69 13.29
CA LYS A 98 -0.60 4.33 14.15
C LYS A 98 0.50 3.32 14.48
N ARG A 99 1.75 3.69 14.25
CA ARG A 99 2.94 2.91 14.65
C ARG A 99 3.87 3.77 15.47
N PHE A 100 4.41 3.18 16.53
CA PHE A 100 5.50 3.76 17.29
C PHE A 100 6.81 3.26 16.72
N MET A 101 7.79 4.15 16.63
CA MET A 101 9.10 3.88 16.05
C MET A 101 10.14 4.53 16.94
N THR A 102 11.20 3.79 17.26
CA THR A 102 12.40 4.34 17.86
C THR A 102 13.34 4.74 16.72
N CYS A 103 13.87 5.95 16.76
CA CYS A 103 14.93 6.39 15.84
C CYS A 103 16.16 6.72 16.68
N CYS A 104 17.36 6.49 16.14
CA CYS A 104 18.56 7.05 16.75
C CYS A 104 18.52 8.57 16.55
N ALA A 105 18.88 9.34 17.58
CA ALA A 105 19.23 10.74 17.38
C ALA A 105 20.56 10.75 16.60
N VAL A 106 20.58 11.46 15.48
CA VAL A 106 21.81 11.76 14.74
C VAL A 106 22.34 13.09 15.24
#